data_AF-A0A9W8ZK25-F1
#
_entry.id   AF-A0A9W8ZK25-F1
#
_cell.length_a   1.000
_cell.length_b   1.000
_cell.length_c   1.000
_cell.angle_alpha   90.00
_cell.angle_beta   90.00
_cell.angle_gamma   90.00
#
_symmetry.space_group_name_H-M   'P 1'
#
loop_
_entity.id
_entity.type
_entity.pdbx_description
1 polymer ?
#
loop_
_entity_poly.entity_id
_entity_poly.type
_entity_poly.pdbx_seq_one_letter_code
_entity_poly.pdbx_strand_id
1 'polypeptide(L)'
;MGQLVIPHEDPDTPALETPTPVHFPKEDGLTWIDFHPEPSRTKPPLPQPDNASSPQWRRAADEIENLRARFIKQNRKGFHARCSNIDRSAVIAVYNEALIELEHTSNIDAIEIQLEAKKKVSTILDIRKAAPDDAVFYATGAFLSPLEPHYAQPRLDYYDRDNGDGHDAFYWTGIKRLKEWRKGGWPRVYPAKAIEREMRERPRMKLMTKLQINAELVRARTVDSLDWGAEVDADPDRPWR
;
A
#
# COMPACT_ATOMS: atom_id res chain seq x y z
N MET A 1 -16.95 -18.28 -39.90
CA MET A 1 -17.63 -17.76 -38.69
C MET A 1 -17.42 -18.79 -37.59
N GLY A 2 -16.58 -18.49 -36.60
CA GLY A 2 -16.26 -19.39 -35.49
C GLY A 2 -16.72 -18.77 -34.18
N GLN A 3 -17.69 -19.40 -33.54
CA GLN A 3 -18.29 -18.98 -32.28
C GLN A 3 -17.34 -19.38 -31.14
N LEU A 4 -16.87 -18.41 -30.35
CA LEU A 4 -16.01 -18.66 -29.20
C LEU A 4 -16.89 -19.20 -28.07
N VAL A 5 -16.80 -20.49 -27.81
CA VAL A 5 -17.42 -21.13 -26.63
C VAL A 5 -16.50 -20.87 -25.45
N ILE A 6 -16.96 -20.06 -24.49
CA ILE A 6 -16.32 -19.93 -23.19
C ILE A 6 -16.81 -21.13 -22.36
N PRO A 7 -15.95 -22.04 -21.90
CA PRO A 7 -16.38 -23.10 -21.01
C PRO A 7 -16.79 -22.48 -19.68
N HIS A 8 -18.06 -22.66 -19.30
CA HIS A 8 -18.52 -22.46 -17.94
C HIS A 8 -18.04 -23.67 -17.11
N GLU A 9 -17.19 -23.43 -16.13
CA GLU A 9 -16.79 -24.46 -15.16
C GLU A 9 -18.00 -24.85 -14.30
N ASP A 10 -18.12 -26.16 -14.08
CA ASP A 10 -19.18 -26.84 -13.33
C ASP A 10 -19.16 -26.41 -11.85
N PRO A 11 -20.30 -26.00 -11.25
CA PRO A 11 -20.37 -25.53 -9.87
C PRO A 11 -20.20 -26.62 -8.79
N ASP A 12 -20.08 -27.90 -9.18
CA ASP A 12 -20.02 -29.04 -8.26
C ASP A 12 -18.61 -29.62 -8.06
N THR A 13 -17.55 -28.88 -8.41
CA THR A 13 -16.19 -29.27 -8.02
C THR A 13 -15.96 -28.85 -6.56
N PRO A 14 -15.75 -29.76 -5.60
CA PRO A 14 -15.44 -29.36 -4.24
C PRO A 14 -14.07 -28.67 -4.25
N ALA A 15 -14.08 -27.34 -4.14
CA ALA A 15 -12.89 -26.52 -3.94
C ALA A 15 -12.27 -26.91 -2.60
N LEU A 16 -11.35 -27.88 -2.66
CA LEU A 16 -10.58 -28.37 -1.54
C LEU A 16 -9.38 -27.43 -1.32
N GLU A 17 -9.68 -26.15 -1.09
CA GLU A 17 -8.74 -25.18 -0.53
C GLU A 17 -9.53 -24.36 0.47
N THR A 18 -9.49 -24.79 1.73
CA THR A 18 -9.78 -23.88 2.84
C THR A 18 -9.02 -22.58 2.57
N PRO A 19 -9.67 -21.41 2.52
CA PRO A 19 -8.96 -20.16 2.35
C PRO A 19 -8.00 -20.08 3.52
N THR A 20 -6.71 -20.27 3.23
CA THR A 20 -5.67 -20.13 4.24
C THR A 20 -5.89 -18.76 4.83
N PRO A 21 -6.20 -18.62 6.13
CA PRO A 21 -6.34 -17.30 6.71
C PRO A 21 -4.97 -16.65 6.57
N VAL A 22 -4.83 -15.78 5.58
CA VAL A 22 -3.62 -14.99 5.39
C VAL A 22 -3.63 -14.06 6.57
N HIS A 23 -2.94 -14.47 7.62
CA HIS A 23 -2.64 -13.57 8.71
C HIS A 23 -1.87 -12.43 8.02
N PHE A 24 -2.45 -11.22 8.05
CA PHE A 24 -1.78 -9.99 7.65
C PHE A 24 -1.23 -9.28 8.89
N PRO A 25 -0.34 -9.88 9.71
CA PRO A 25 0.45 -9.02 10.55
C PRO A 25 1.34 -8.23 9.59
N LYS A 26 1.29 -6.90 9.66
CA LYS A 26 2.54 -6.17 9.41
C LYS A 26 3.53 -6.82 10.37
N GLU A 27 4.45 -7.61 9.85
CA GLU A 27 5.61 -8.03 10.61
C GLU A 27 6.27 -6.72 11.05
N ASP A 28 6.26 -6.45 12.35
CA ASP A 28 7.02 -5.32 12.88
C ASP A 28 8.47 -5.48 12.42
N GLY A 29 9.02 -4.45 11.77
CA GLY A 29 10.41 -4.48 11.30
C GLY A 29 10.63 -4.68 9.80
N LEU A 30 9.66 -4.36 8.93
CA LEU A 30 9.93 -4.23 7.49
C LEU A 30 11.12 -3.29 7.22
N THR A 31 11.99 -3.71 6.31
CA THR A 31 13.24 -3.03 5.98
C THR A 31 13.30 -2.64 4.51
N TRP A 32 14.31 -1.85 4.15
CA TRP A 32 14.56 -1.47 2.75
C TRP A 32 14.78 -2.68 1.82
N ILE A 33 15.41 -3.74 2.34
CA ILE A 33 15.80 -4.93 1.58
C ILE A 33 14.58 -5.75 1.16
N ASP A 34 13.50 -5.72 1.95
CA ASP A 34 12.25 -6.41 1.63
C ASP A 34 11.62 -5.93 0.32
N PHE A 35 11.90 -4.67 -0.06
CA PHE A 35 11.39 -4.05 -1.29
C PHE A 35 12.46 -3.88 -2.37
N HIS A 36 13.74 -3.86 -1.97
CA HIS A 36 14.90 -3.69 -2.85
C HIS A 36 15.96 -4.75 -2.52
N PRO A 37 15.73 -6.03 -2.84
CA PRO A 37 16.70 -7.07 -2.55
C PRO A 37 18.03 -6.75 -3.23
N GLU A 38 19.14 -6.91 -2.49
CA GLU A 38 20.46 -6.77 -3.09
C GLU A 38 20.64 -7.81 -4.19
N PRO A 39 21.35 -7.48 -5.28
CA PRO A 39 21.70 -8.48 -6.26
C PRO A 39 22.49 -9.58 -5.55
N SER A 40 22.11 -10.84 -5.77
CA SER A 40 22.86 -12.01 -5.30
C SER A 40 24.32 -11.79 -5.67
N ARG A 41 25.22 -11.70 -4.66
CA ARG A 41 26.66 -11.46 -4.85
C ARG A 41 27.25 -12.53 -5.75
N THR A 42 27.19 -12.31 -7.05
CA THR A 42 27.71 -13.23 -8.06
C THR A 42 28.86 -12.51 -8.75
N LYS A 43 30.05 -12.74 -8.20
CA LYS A 43 31.37 -12.22 -8.60
C LYS A 43 31.57 -10.69 -8.52
N PRO A 44 32.75 -10.23 -8.03
CA PRO A 44 33.14 -8.83 -8.20
C PRO A 44 33.23 -8.51 -9.70
N PRO A 45 32.79 -7.33 -10.16
CA PRO A 45 33.06 -6.89 -11.52
C PRO A 45 34.57 -6.81 -11.72
N LEU A 46 35.06 -7.21 -12.90
CA LEU A 46 36.44 -6.91 -13.30
C LEU A 46 36.67 -5.39 -13.17
N PRO A 47 37.87 -4.96 -12.77
CA PRO A 47 38.21 -3.54 -12.65
C PRO A 47 37.95 -2.89 -14.01
N GLN A 48 36.94 -2.02 -14.06
CA GLN A 48 36.69 -1.21 -15.23
C GLN A 48 37.84 -0.20 -15.36
N PRO A 49 38.35 0.06 -16.58
CA PRO A 49 39.39 1.05 -16.78
C PRO A 49 38.91 2.41 -16.31
N ASP A 50 39.78 3.14 -15.60
CA ASP A 50 39.61 4.50 -15.08
C ASP A 50 39.31 5.50 -16.22
N ASN A 51 38.09 5.44 -16.75
CA ASN A 51 37.61 6.38 -17.74
C ASN A 51 36.82 7.46 -17.01
N ALA A 52 37.46 8.63 -16.86
CA ALA A 52 36.90 9.94 -16.51
C ALA A 52 35.75 9.91 -15.50
N SER A 53 36.05 10.20 -14.22
CA SER A 53 35.09 10.38 -13.12
C SER A 53 33.72 10.88 -13.59
N SER A 54 32.78 9.96 -13.81
CA SER A 54 31.42 10.32 -14.19
C SER A 54 30.88 11.36 -13.21
N PRO A 55 30.21 12.43 -13.69
CA PRO A 55 29.58 13.43 -12.83
C PRO A 55 28.74 12.75 -11.74
N GLN A 56 28.74 13.28 -10.51
CA GLN A 56 28.07 12.59 -9.40
C GLN A 56 26.56 12.44 -9.66
N TRP A 57 25.94 13.40 -10.36
CA TRP A 57 24.53 13.29 -10.77
C TRP A 57 24.25 12.04 -11.62
N ARG A 58 25.20 11.60 -12.49
CA ARG A 58 25.06 10.37 -13.26
C ARG A 58 25.07 9.14 -12.36
N ARG A 59 25.95 9.11 -11.35
CA ARG A 59 26.00 8.01 -10.38
C ARG A 59 24.70 7.93 -9.56
N ALA A 60 24.17 9.08 -9.14
CA ALA A 60 22.89 9.14 -8.45
C ALA A 60 21.75 8.65 -9.36
N ALA A 61 21.75 9.05 -10.63
CA ALA A 61 20.75 8.59 -11.61
C ALA A 61 20.84 7.07 -11.83
N ASP A 62 22.04 6.52 -12.04
CA ASP A 62 22.27 5.08 -12.18
C ASP A 62 21.78 4.31 -10.94
N GLU A 63 22.02 4.83 -9.73
CA GLU A 63 21.56 4.20 -8.49
C GLU A 63 20.03 4.22 -8.37
N ILE A 64 19.39 5.35 -8.67
CA ILE A 64 17.93 5.47 -8.65
C ILE A 64 17.29 4.56 -9.71
N GLU A 65 17.87 4.49 -10.91
CA GLU A 65 17.38 3.60 -11.98
C GLU A 65 17.49 2.14 -11.57
N ASN A 66 18.61 1.74 -10.95
CA ASN A 66 18.80 0.40 -10.40
C ASN A 66 17.79 0.08 -9.28
N LEU A 67 17.55 1.01 -8.35
CA LEU A 67 16.54 0.85 -7.30
C LEU A 67 15.14 0.68 -7.89
N ARG A 68 14.76 1.55 -8.82
CA ARG A 68 13.48 1.50 -9.52
C ARG A 68 13.28 0.18 -10.27
N ALA A 69 14.29 -0.29 -11.01
CA ALA A 69 14.23 -1.54 -11.75
C ALA A 69 14.04 -2.75 -10.80
N ARG A 70 14.80 -2.79 -9.69
CA ARG A 70 14.66 -3.82 -8.65
C ARG A 70 13.27 -3.80 -8.03
N PHE A 71 12.78 -2.61 -7.67
CA PHE A 71 11.45 -2.44 -7.08
C PHE A 71 10.35 -2.96 -8.00
N ILE A 72 10.39 -2.59 -9.28
CA ILE A 72 9.41 -3.02 -10.30
C ILE A 72 9.41 -4.54 -10.47
N LYS A 73 10.60 -5.16 -10.47
CA LYS A 73 10.77 -6.60 -10.64
C LYS A 73 10.21 -7.38 -9.44
N GLN A 74 10.50 -6.90 -8.22
CA GLN A 74 10.11 -7.56 -6.98
C GLN A 74 8.64 -7.34 -6.63
N ASN A 75 8.12 -6.13 -6.83
CA ASN A 75 6.76 -5.74 -6.49
C ASN A 75 5.94 -5.66 -7.78
N ARG A 76 5.48 -6.80 -8.29
CA ARG A 76 4.66 -6.85 -9.51
C ARG A 76 3.30 -6.19 -9.29
N LYS A 77 2.67 -5.73 -10.37
CA LYS A 77 1.28 -5.24 -10.32
C LYS A 77 0.36 -6.39 -9.91
N GLY A 78 -0.61 -6.11 -9.05
CA GLY A 78 -1.53 -7.12 -8.52
C GLY A 78 -1.58 -7.09 -6.99
N PHE A 79 -2.29 -8.04 -6.40
CA PHE A 79 -2.37 -8.17 -4.95
C PHE A 79 -1.00 -8.56 -4.37
N HIS A 80 -0.48 -7.74 -3.47
CA HIS A 80 0.75 -8.02 -2.75
C HIS A 80 0.57 -7.61 -1.29
N ALA A 81 0.75 -8.57 -0.37
CA ALA A 81 0.49 -8.37 1.07
C ALA A 81 1.27 -7.20 1.68
N ARG A 82 2.39 -6.80 1.07
CA ARG A 82 3.32 -5.77 1.61
C ARG A 82 3.34 -4.46 0.83
N CYS A 83 2.75 -4.39 -0.36
CA CYS A 83 2.80 -3.20 -1.23
C CYS A 83 1.51 -3.09 -2.05
N SER A 84 0.62 -2.17 -1.68
CA SER A 84 -0.61 -1.95 -2.44
C SER A 84 -0.31 -1.39 -3.84
N ASN A 85 -1.24 -1.54 -4.79
CA ASN A 85 -1.08 -0.95 -6.13
C ASN A 85 -0.92 0.58 -6.08
N ILE A 86 -1.54 1.25 -5.10
CA ILE A 86 -1.41 2.69 -4.87
C ILE A 86 0.03 3.01 -4.42
N ASP A 87 0.53 2.30 -3.42
CA ASP A 87 1.90 2.48 -2.90
C ASP A 87 2.95 2.22 -3.98
N ARG A 88 2.76 1.14 -4.74
CA ARG A 88 3.62 0.79 -5.87
C ARG A 88 3.68 1.91 -6.91
N SER A 89 2.54 2.50 -7.24
CA SER A 89 2.46 3.59 -8.20
C SER A 89 3.13 4.86 -7.68
N ALA A 90 2.92 5.19 -6.40
CA ALA A 90 3.55 6.32 -5.75
C ALA A 90 5.08 6.18 -5.66
N VAL A 91 5.61 5.01 -5.32
CA VAL A 91 7.07 4.76 -5.30
C VAL A 91 7.69 4.99 -6.67
N ILE A 92 7.06 4.47 -7.73
CA ILE A 92 7.57 4.65 -9.10
C ILE A 92 7.49 6.11 -9.53
N ALA A 93 6.45 6.84 -9.13
CA ALA A 93 6.35 8.27 -9.40
C ALA A 93 7.51 9.05 -8.77
N VAL A 94 7.85 8.77 -7.50
CA VAL A 94 9.00 9.39 -6.81
C VAL A 94 10.31 9.10 -7.55
N TYR A 95 10.54 7.85 -7.98
CA TYR A 95 11.75 7.53 -8.74
C TYR A 95 11.80 8.20 -10.11
N ASN A 96 10.70 8.24 -10.85
CA ASN A 96 10.65 8.92 -12.14
C ASN A 96 10.91 10.41 -11.99
N GLU A 97 10.31 11.05 -11.00
CA GLU A 97 10.50 12.47 -10.70
C GLU A 97 11.96 12.76 -10.33
N ALA A 98 12.55 11.94 -9.45
CA ALA A 98 13.95 12.10 -9.07
C ALA A 98 14.91 11.97 -10.27
N LEU A 99 14.63 11.05 -11.22
CA LEU A 99 15.43 10.92 -12.44
C LEU A 99 15.32 12.15 -13.34
N ILE A 100 14.14 12.78 -13.41
CA ILE A 100 13.94 14.03 -14.16
C ILE A 100 14.72 15.18 -13.51
N GLU A 101 14.61 15.35 -12.20
CA GLU A 101 15.28 16.43 -11.45
C GLU A 101 16.81 16.28 -11.39
N LEU A 102 17.33 15.06 -11.55
CA LEU A 102 18.77 14.82 -11.61
C LEU A 102 19.41 15.28 -12.93
N GLU A 103 18.62 15.47 -13.99
CA GLU A 103 19.13 15.90 -15.28
C GLU A 103 19.66 17.34 -15.17
N HIS A 104 20.97 17.52 -15.38
CA HIS A 104 21.67 18.82 -15.34
C HIS A 104 21.81 19.49 -13.95
N THR A 105 21.60 18.74 -12.88
CA THR A 105 21.70 19.25 -11.50
C THR A 105 23.14 19.24 -10.97
N SER A 106 23.42 20.08 -9.96
CA SER A 106 24.72 20.12 -9.30
C SER A 106 25.00 18.83 -8.53
N ASN A 107 26.27 18.56 -8.23
CA ASN A 107 26.65 17.36 -7.48
C ASN A 107 26.06 17.32 -6.05
N ILE A 108 25.92 18.47 -5.39
CA ILE A 108 25.38 18.57 -4.02
C ILE A 108 23.87 18.27 -4.06
N ASP A 109 23.15 18.94 -4.94
CA ASP A 109 21.72 18.77 -5.12
C ASP A 109 21.38 17.33 -5.55
N ALA A 110 22.24 16.67 -6.35
CA ALA A 110 22.04 15.28 -6.73
C ALA A 110 22.02 14.31 -5.53
N ILE A 111 22.88 14.56 -4.53
CA ILE A 111 22.89 13.79 -3.27
C ILE A 111 21.61 14.08 -2.47
N GLU A 112 21.20 15.34 -2.41
CA GLU A 112 19.99 15.73 -1.68
C GLU A 112 18.72 15.13 -2.31
N ILE A 113 18.59 15.15 -3.64
CA ILE A 113 17.52 14.49 -4.38
C ILE A 113 17.48 12.99 -4.06
N GLN A 114 18.63 12.32 -4.06
CA GLN A 114 18.71 10.89 -3.76
C GLN A 114 18.24 10.59 -2.32
N LEU A 115 18.71 11.38 -1.35
CA LEU A 115 18.30 11.24 0.05
C LEU A 115 16.81 11.52 0.23
N GLU A 116 16.27 12.54 -0.44
CA GLU A 116 14.86 12.89 -0.42
C GLU A 116 14.01 11.76 -1.03
N ALA A 117 14.39 11.23 -2.19
CA ALA A 117 13.72 10.10 -2.83
C ALA A 117 13.67 8.88 -1.90
N LYS A 118 14.80 8.51 -1.30
CA LYS A 118 14.88 7.41 -0.32
C LYS A 118 13.98 7.65 0.88
N LYS A 119 14.00 8.88 1.41
CA LYS A 119 13.16 9.30 2.54
C LYS A 119 11.66 9.21 2.20
N LYS A 120 11.25 9.61 0.99
CA LYS A 120 9.86 9.54 0.52
C LYS A 120 9.40 8.11 0.25
N VAL A 121 10.20 7.31 -0.45
CA VAL A 121 9.92 5.88 -0.69
C VAL A 121 9.78 5.10 0.62
N SER A 122 10.67 5.36 1.59
CA SER A 122 10.58 4.72 2.92
C SER A 122 9.29 5.07 3.66
N THR A 123 8.78 6.28 3.49
CA THR A 123 7.49 6.71 4.06
C THR A 123 6.31 6.06 3.35
N ILE A 124 6.33 6.00 2.02
CA ILE A 124 5.28 5.33 1.23
C ILE A 124 5.15 3.87 1.64
N LEU A 125 6.27 3.16 1.80
CA LEU A 125 6.32 1.73 2.13
C LEU A 125 6.14 1.43 3.62
N ASP A 126 5.84 2.45 4.44
CA ASP A 126 5.70 2.36 5.91
C ASP A 126 6.92 1.77 6.63
N ILE A 127 8.10 1.82 6.01
CA ILE A 127 9.39 1.48 6.65
C ILE A 127 9.75 2.56 7.67
N ARG A 128 9.45 3.83 7.36
CA ARG A 128 9.56 4.96 8.28
C ARG A 128 8.19 5.57 8.54
N LYS A 129 7.82 5.67 9.81
CA LYS A 129 6.65 6.43 10.27
C LYS A 129 6.92 7.93 10.10
N ALA A 130 6.07 8.62 9.35
CA ALA A 130 6.15 10.06 9.15
C ALA A 130 5.02 10.77 9.89
N ALA A 131 5.35 11.70 10.79
CA ALA A 131 4.36 12.53 11.46
C ALA A 131 3.78 13.57 10.49
N PRO A 132 2.59 14.14 10.74
CA PRO A 132 1.96 15.11 9.84
C PRO A 132 2.79 16.38 9.53
N ASP A 133 3.74 16.74 10.40
CA ASP A 133 4.68 17.84 10.26
C ASP A 133 6.00 17.44 9.57
N ASP A 134 6.17 16.18 9.16
CA ASP A 134 7.37 15.72 8.46
C ASP A 134 7.51 16.44 7.09
N ALA A 135 8.73 16.90 6.80
CA ALA A 135 9.08 17.63 5.59
C ALA A 135 8.66 16.94 4.28
N VAL A 136 8.52 15.61 4.27
CA VAL A 136 8.07 14.87 3.08
C VAL A 136 6.70 15.29 2.57
N PHE A 137 5.87 15.92 3.42
CA PHE A 137 4.53 16.38 3.07
C PHE A 137 4.47 17.84 2.60
N TYR A 138 5.59 18.57 2.62
CA TYR A 138 5.60 20.01 2.34
C TYR A 138 6.48 20.33 1.14
N ALA A 139 6.06 21.33 0.35
CA ALA A 139 6.80 21.76 -0.83
C ALA A 139 8.01 22.67 -0.49
N THR A 140 8.04 23.22 0.72
CA THR A 140 9.04 24.23 1.10
C THR A 140 10.44 23.61 1.20
N GLY A 141 11.33 23.99 0.28
CA GLY A 141 12.72 23.52 0.25
C GLY A 141 12.88 22.06 -0.15
N ALA A 142 11.88 21.46 -0.79
CA ALA A 142 11.94 20.11 -1.35
C ALA A 142 12.29 20.17 -2.84
N PHE A 143 13.10 19.22 -3.31
CA PHE A 143 13.37 19.04 -4.73
C PHE A 143 12.24 18.25 -5.41
N LEU A 144 11.65 17.28 -4.69
CA LEU A 144 10.60 16.42 -5.23
C LEU A 144 9.22 16.87 -4.74
N SER A 145 8.17 16.50 -5.45
CA SER A 145 6.79 16.77 -5.09
C SER A 145 6.43 16.20 -3.72
N PRO A 146 5.70 16.96 -2.88
CA PRO A 146 5.32 16.51 -1.55
C PRO A 146 4.44 15.26 -1.62
N LEU A 147 4.63 14.34 -0.67
CA LEU A 147 3.82 13.14 -0.55
C LEU A 147 2.39 13.48 -0.16
N GLU A 148 1.45 12.65 -0.60
CA GLU A 148 0.05 12.83 -0.22
C GLU A 148 -0.18 12.56 1.28
N PRO A 149 -1.11 13.29 1.92
CA PRO A 149 -1.39 13.21 3.36
C PRO A 149 -1.78 11.83 3.89
N HIS A 150 -2.26 10.90 3.05
CA HIS A 150 -2.66 9.57 3.51
C HIS A 150 -1.47 8.74 4.02
N TYR A 151 -0.25 9.10 3.64
CA TYR A 151 0.99 8.51 4.15
C TYR A 151 1.40 9.04 5.54
N ALA A 152 0.82 10.14 6.01
CA ALA A 152 1.12 10.70 7.33
C ALA A 152 0.51 9.86 8.45
N GLN A 153 1.15 9.83 9.62
CA GLN A 153 0.63 9.12 10.77
C GLN A 153 -0.60 9.83 11.34
N PRO A 154 -1.73 9.10 11.48
CA PRO A 154 -1.83 7.67 11.24
C PRO A 154 -1.97 7.27 9.78
N ARG A 155 -1.10 6.41 9.28
CA ARG A 155 -1.13 5.99 7.87
C ARG A 155 -2.48 5.35 7.54
N LEU A 156 -3.05 5.75 6.41
CA LEU A 156 -4.21 5.07 5.84
C LEU A 156 -3.67 3.92 5.00
N ASP A 157 -3.78 2.73 5.56
CA ASP A 157 -3.27 1.51 4.96
C ASP A 157 -4.28 0.95 3.93
N TYR A 158 -3.89 0.85 2.66
CA TYR A 158 -4.73 0.36 1.56
C TYR A 158 -4.68 -1.17 1.38
N TYR A 159 -4.45 -1.95 2.44
CA TYR A 159 -4.38 -3.40 2.27
C TYR A 159 -5.78 -3.96 1.98
N ASP A 160 -5.93 -4.52 0.78
CA ASP A 160 -7.03 -5.39 0.42
C ASP A 160 -7.11 -6.52 1.47
N ARG A 161 -8.14 -6.46 2.32
CA ARG A 161 -8.46 -7.58 3.20
C ARG A 161 -9.30 -8.56 2.40
N ASP A 162 -8.64 -9.52 1.75
CA ASP A 162 -9.10 -10.83 1.22
C ASP A 162 -10.44 -10.97 0.47
N ASN A 163 -11.27 -9.95 0.34
CA ASN A 163 -12.65 -10.11 -0.14
C ASN A 163 -12.97 -9.29 -1.40
N GLY A 164 -12.01 -9.03 -2.28
CA GLY A 164 -12.23 -8.54 -3.65
C GLY A 164 -12.83 -7.13 -3.80
N ASP A 165 -13.46 -6.61 -2.75
CA ASP A 165 -14.00 -5.28 -2.61
C ASP A 165 -13.13 -4.55 -1.58
N GLY A 166 -12.06 -3.94 -2.05
CA GLY A 166 -11.24 -3.04 -1.23
C GLY A 166 -12.17 -2.08 -0.50
N HIS A 167 -12.27 -2.24 0.82
CA HIS A 167 -13.26 -1.53 1.64
C HIS A 167 -13.14 -0.02 1.37
N ASP A 168 -14.15 0.54 0.71
CA ASP A 168 -14.29 1.97 0.34
C ASP A 168 -14.10 2.93 1.55
N ALA A 169 -14.16 2.36 2.75
CA ALA A 169 -13.81 3.02 4.02
C ALA A 169 -12.47 3.76 3.98
N PHE A 170 -11.42 3.21 3.34
CA PHE A 170 -10.11 3.87 3.33
C PHE A 170 -9.97 4.88 2.20
N TYR A 171 -10.60 4.64 1.04
CA TYR A 171 -10.63 5.60 -0.06
C TYR A 171 -11.31 6.90 0.36
N TRP A 172 -12.54 6.83 0.91
CA TRP A 172 -13.23 8.01 1.42
C TRP A 172 -12.49 8.68 2.58
N THR A 173 -11.84 7.90 3.45
CA THR A 173 -11.03 8.46 4.54
C THR A 173 -9.82 9.23 4.01
N GLY A 174 -9.11 8.67 3.01
CA GLY A 174 -7.99 9.33 2.34
C GLY A 174 -8.42 10.62 1.64
N ILE A 175 -9.52 10.56 0.89
CA ILE A 175 -10.11 11.72 0.22
C ILE A 175 -10.57 12.77 1.23
N LYS A 176 -11.20 12.37 2.36
CA LYS A 176 -11.60 13.30 3.43
C LYS A 176 -10.37 13.97 4.05
N ARG A 177 -9.32 13.21 4.39
CA ARG A 177 -8.06 13.77 4.91
C ARG A 177 -7.46 14.77 3.93
N LEU A 178 -7.31 14.38 2.66
CA LEU A 178 -6.77 15.24 1.62
C LEU A 178 -7.56 16.55 1.48
N LYS A 179 -8.90 16.47 1.46
CA LYS A 179 -9.78 17.65 1.41
C LYS A 179 -9.57 18.57 2.60
N GLU A 180 -9.51 18.03 3.82
CA GLU A 180 -9.32 18.85 5.03
C GLU A 180 -7.91 19.46 5.10
N TRP A 181 -6.88 18.73 4.68
CA TRP A 181 -5.52 19.26 4.61
C TRP A 181 -5.39 20.37 3.56
N ARG A 182 -6.01 20.20 2.38
CA ARG A 182 -6.07 21.24 1.34
C ARG A 182 -6.81 22.50 1.82
N LYS A 183 -7.91 22.35 2.57
CA LYS A 183 -8.59 23.50 3.22
C LYS A 183 -7.67 24.25 4.19
N GLY A 184 -6.72 23.56 4.80
CA GLY A 184 -5.70 24.13 5.68
C GLY A 184 -4.51 24.78 4.97
N GLY A 185 -4.43 24.73 3.65
CA GLY A 185 -3.34 25.34 2.86
C GLY A 185 -2.18 24.39 2.51
N TRP A 186 -2.35 23.08 2.69
CA TRP A 186 -1.40 22.08 2.21
C TRP A 186 -1.22 22.17 0.66
N PRO A 187 -0.01 21.98 0.10
CA PRO A 187 1.25 21.55 0.73
C PRO A 187 2.13 22.69 1.26
N ARG A 188 1.66 23.93 1.24
CA ARG A 188 2.47 25.09 1.65
C ARG A 188 2.36 25.40 3.14
N VAL A 189 1.26 24.99 3.76
CA VAL A 189 0.93 25.31 5.15
C VAL A 189 0.57 24.04 5.92
N TYR A 190 1.06 23.94 7.16
CA TYR A 190 0.72 22.87 8.10
C TYR A 190 -0.78 22.94 8.49
N PRO A 191 -1.59 21.90 8.20
CA PRO A 191 -3.04 21.94 8.42
C PRO A 191 -3.43 21.54 9.86
N ALA A 192 -3.01 22.34 10.85
CA ALA A 192 -3.17 22.04 12.29
C ALA A 192 -4.59 21.61 12.68
N LYS A 193 -5.61 22.37 12.25
CA LYS A 193 -7.02 22.11 12.60
C LYS A 193 -7.52 20.76 12.07
N ALA A 194 -7.07 20.36 10.87
CA ALA A 194 -7.47 19.09 10.27
C ALA A 194 -6.87 17.91 11.05
N ILE A 195 -5.58 18.02 11.40
CA ILE A 195 -4.84 17.00 12.15
C ILE A 195 -5.42 16.84 13.57
N GLU A 196 -5.70 17.94 14.26
CA GLU A 196 -6.34 17.90 15.58
C GLU A 196 -7.70 17.21 15.56
N ARG A 197 -8.53 17.50 14.54
CA ARG A 197 -9.84 16.87 14.37
C ARG A 197 -9.69 15.37 14.17
N GLU A 198 -8.76 14.96 13.32
CA GLU A 198 -8.50 13.56 13.02
C GLU A 198 -8.02 12.78 14.26
N MET A 199 -7.07 13.35 15.01
CA MET A 199 -6.59 12.75 16.26
C MET A 199 -7.70 12.61 17.30
N ARG A 200 -8.66 13.53 17.33
CA ARG A 200 -9.84 13.49 18.21
C ARG A 200 -10.90 12.46 17.78
N GLU A 201 -11.13 12.31 16.47
CA GLU A 201 -12.15 11.41 15.92
C GLU A 201 -11.70 9.93 15.90
N ARG A 202 -10.40 9.67 15.78
CA ARG A 202 -9.86 8.31 15.66
C ARG A 202 -10.12 7.37 16.85
N PRO A 203 -9.95 7.77 18.14
CA PRO A 203 -10.30 6.89 19.24
C PRO A 203 -11.80 6.57 19.25
N ARG A 204 -12.66 7.52 18.86
CA ARG A 204 -14.11 7.30 18.74
C ARG A 204 -14.43 6.27 17.65
N MET A 205 -13.80 6.35 16.49
CA MET A 205 -14.01 5.36 15.42
C MET A 205 -13.53 3.96 15.84
N LYS A 206 -12.34 3.85 16.45
CA LYS A 206 -11.83 2.55 16.97
C LYS A 206 -12.77 1.91 18.00
N LEU A 207 -13.40 2.72 18.85
CA LEU A 207 -14.38 2.26 19.83
C LEU A 207 -15.68 1.79 19.16
N MET A 208 -16.17 2.52 18.15
CA MET A 208 -17.38 2.12 17.41
C MET A 208 -17.20 0.83 16.62
N THR A 209 -16.05 0.64 15.94
CA THR A 209 -15.77 -0.61 15.22
C THR A 209 -15.70 -1.80 16.16
N LYS A 210 -15.10 -1.64 17.37
CA LYS A 210 -15.08 -2.70 18.38
C LYS A 210 -16.46 -3.03 18.95
N LEU A 211 -17.32 -2.02 19.15
CA LEU A 211 -18.68 -2.23 19.64
C LEU A 211 -19.57 -2.90 18.58
N GLN A 212 -19.40 -2.57 17.30
CA GLN A 212 -20.10 -3.23 16.20
C GLN A 212 -19.61 -4.67 15.99
N ILE A 213 -18.30 -4.91 16.01
CA ILE A 213 -17.71 -6.26 15.96
C ILE A 213 -18.16 -7.09 17.17
N ASN A 214 -18.20 -6.51 18.37
CA ASN A 214 -18.73 -7.20 19.55
C ASN A 214 -20.24 -7.43 19.47
N ALA A 215 -21.02 -6.51 18.89
CA ALA A 215 -22.46 -6.71 18.71
C ALA A 215 -22.77 -7.83 17.70
N GLU A 216 -21.96 -7.97 16.65
CA GLU A 216 -22.05 -9.10 15.72
C GLU A 216 -21.56 -10.42 16.34
N LEU A 217 -20.46 -10.41 17.11
CA LEU A 217 -19.99 -11.58 17.86
C LEU A 217 -20.99 -12.02 18.94
N VAL A 218 -21.68 -11.07 19.58
CA VAL A 218 -22.75 -11.36 20.54
C VAL A 218 -23.98 -11.92 19.81
N ARG A 219 -24.36 -11.36 18.65
CA ARG A 219 -25.43 -11.94 17.81
C ARG A 219 -25.11 -13.35 17.33
N ALA A 220 -23.89 -13.59 16.86
CA ALA A 220 -23.40 -14.90 16.43
C ALA A 220 -23.22 -15.90 17.57
N ARG A 221 -23.18 -15.44 18.83
CA ARG A 221 -23.28 -16.32 20.02
C ARG A 221 -24.70 -16.59 20.45
N THR A 222 -25.66 -15.76 20.07
CA THR A 222 -27.09 -15.91 20.41
C THR A 222 -27.91 -16.62 19.34
N VAL A 223 -27.33 -16.94 18.19
CA VAL A 223 -27.88 -17.77 17.10
C VAL A 223 -26.80 -18.84 16.83
N ASP A 224 -26.87 -20.11 17.19
CA ASP A 224 -27.97 -21.03 17.47
C ASP A 224 -27.66 -21.94 18.68
N SER A 225 -28.61 -22.07 19.60
CA SER A 225 -28.79 -23.32 20.37
C SER A 225 -30.17 -23.94 20.15
N LEU A 226 -30.97 -23.45 19.20
CA LEU A 226 -32.32 -23.97 18.93
C LEU A 226 -32.74 -23.51 17.53
N ASP A 227 -32.67 -24.42 16.57
CA ASP A 227 -33.64 -24.67 15.48
C ASP A 227 -32.93 -25.32 14.27
N TRP A 228 -32.35 -26.50 14.46
CA TRP A 228 -32.27 -27.44 13.35
C TRP A 228 -33.70 -27.94 13.15
N GLY A 229 -34.35 -27.31 12.19
CA GLY A 229 -35.75 -27.50 11.86
C GLY A 229 -36.16 -28.95 11.83
N ALA A 230 -37.40 -29.16 12.27
CA ALA A 230 -38.16 -30.38 12.18
C ALA A 230 -37.80 -31.19 10.91
N GLU A 231 -37.49 -32.46 11.14
CA GLU A 231 -37.46 -33.52 10.13
C GLU A 231 -38.63 -33.32 9.16
N VAL A 232 -38.33 -32.88 7.94
CA VAL A 232 -39.28 -32.96 6.84
C VAL A 232 -39.25 -34.42 6.43
N ASP A 233 -40.16 -35.20 7.03
CA ASP A 233 -40.48 -36.54 6.60
C ASP A 233 -40.70 -36.51 5.08
N ALA A 234 -39.85 -37.24 4.37
CA ALA A 234 -40.06 -37.56 2.98
C ALA A 234 -41.35 -38.39 2.88
N ASP A 235 -42.43 -37.76 2.44
CA ASP A 235 -43.69 -38.42 2.12
C ASP A 235 -43.44 -39.51 1.05
N PRO A 236 -43.55 -40.81 1.40
CA PRO A 236 -43.17 -41.90 0.50
C PRO A 236 -44.14 -42.09 -0.66
N ASP A 237 -45.30 -41.43 -0.66
CA ASP A 237 -46.35 -41.59 -1.68
C ASP A 237 -46.40 -40.47 -2.72
N ARG A 238 -45.38 -39.60 -2.82
CA ARG A 238 -45.35 -38.55 -3.86
C ARG A 238 -44.86 -39.10 -5.21
N PRO A 239 -45.73 -39.25 -6.24
CA PRO A 239 -45.28 -39.72 -7.54
C PRO A 239 -44.43 -38.65 -8.23
N TRP A 240 -43.22 -39.04 -8.63
CA TRP A 240 -42.31 -38.22 -9.41
C TRP A 240 -42.96 -37.87 -10.77
N ARG A 241 -43.22 -36.58 -10.98
CA ARG A 241 -43.46 -35.99 -12.31
C ARG A 241 -42.58 -34.76 -12.47
#